data_AF-A0A401U379-F1
#
_entry.id   AF-A0A401U379-F1
#
_cell.length_a   1.000
_cell.length_b   1.000
_cell.length_c   1.000
_cell.angle_alpha   90.00
_cell.angle_beta   90.00
_cell.angle_gamma   90.00
#
_symmetry.space_group_name_H-M   'P 1'
#
loop_
_entity.id
_entity.type
_entity.pdbx_description
1 polymer ?
#
loop_
_entity_poly.entity_id
_entity_poly.type
_entity_poly.pdbx_seq_one_letter_code
_entity_poly.pdbx_strand_id
1 'polypeptide(L)'
;MGIVRRWSPDEDERLRELARAGKNALEISNELTRSASAVRRRAEVLSVLIMAKAFRARPSHVATHLERVAIDAIRNRRSFPAGVGPSTIAGMIEKGWIVPELGRRYRVTDAGVEA
;
A
#
# COMPACT_ATOMS: atom_id res chain seq x y z
N MET A 1 -10.79 -19.96 27.57
CA MET A 1 -11.92 -19.10 27.12
C MET A 1 -11.55 -17.66 27.46
N GLY A 2 -11.12 -16.86 26.48
CA GLY A 2 -10.75 -15.46 26.70
C GLY A 2 -12.01 -14.59 26.83
N ILE A 3 -12.03 -13.70 27.81
CA ILE A 3 -13.13 -12.77 28.04
C ILE A 3 -13.20 -11.81 26.84
N VAL A 4 -14.27 -11.89 26.04
CA VAL A 4 -14.51 -10.96 24.94
C VAL A 4 -14.89 -9.61 25.54
N ARG A 5 -13.99 -8.63 25.48
CA ARG A 5 -14.28 -7.25 25.90
C ARG A 5 -15.45 -6.72 25.08
N ARG A 6 -16.53 -6.29 25.74
CA ARG A 6 -17.73 -5.73 25.07
C ARG A 6 -17.38 -4.44 24.32
N TRP A 7 -18.13 -4.15 23.26
CA TRP A 7 -18.04 -2.88 22.54
C TRP A 7 -18.86 -1.83 23.28
N SER A 8 -18.27 -0.66 23.47
CA SER A 8 -18.96 0.53 23.98
C SER A 8 -19.53 1.36 22.83
N PRO A 9 -20.58 2.18 23.07
CA PRO A 9 -21.09 3.13 22.09
C PRO A 9 -20.00 4.09 21.58
N ASP A 10 -19.07 4.50 22.45
CA ASP A 10 -17.95 5.37 22.09
C ASP A 10 -16.98 4.69 21.12
N GLU A 11 -16.68 3.39 21.32
CA GLU A 11 -15.85 2.61 20.39
C GLU A 11 -16.55 2.44 19.03
N ASP A 12 -17.87 2.29 19.00
CA ASP A 12 -18.63 2.21 17.75
C ASP A 12 -18.59 3.53 16.98
N GLU A 13 -18.75 4.65 17.67
CA GLU A 13 -18.68 5.96 17.03
C GLU A 13 -17.27 6.22 16.50
N ARG A 14 -16.25 5.88 17.29
CA ARG A 14 -14.86 5.99 16.84
C ARG A 14 -14.56 5.11 15.63
N LEU A 15 -15.13 3.91 15.57
CA LEU A 15 -15.03 3.04 14.39
C LEU A 15 -15.64 3.71 13.16
N ARG A 16 -16.83 4.33 13.27
CA ARG A 16 -17.47 5.06 12.17
C ARG A 16 -16.64 6.24 11.70
N GLU A 17 -16.09 7.03 12.62
CA GLU A 17 -15.21 8.16 12.30
C GLU A 17 -13.99 7.70 11.51
N LEU A 18 -13.29 6.67 12.00
CA LEU A 18 -12.08 6.15 11.35
C LEU A 18 -12.39 5.51 9.99
N ALA A 19 -13.54 4.86 9.85
CA ALA A 19 -14.02 4.33 8.58
C ALA A 19 -14.30 5.45 7.56
N ARG A 20 -14.96 6.54 8.00
CA ARG A 20 -15.19 7.74 7.18
C ARG A 20 -13.88 8.42 6.78
N ALA A 21 -12.86 8.36 7.63
CA ALA A 21 -11.51 8.81 7.31
C ALA A 21 -10.75 7.86 6.36
N GLY A 22 -11.39 6.80 5.85
CA GLY A 22 -10.80 5.86 4.90
C GLY A 22 -9.79 4.89 5.51
N LYS A 23 -9.75 4.74 6.85
CA LYS A 23 -8.83 3.81 7.49
C LYS A 23 -9.26 2.35 7.26
N ASN A 24 -8.26 1.47 7.22
CA ASN A 24 -8.48 0.04 7.10
C ASN A 24 -8.54 -0.65 8.47
N ALA A 25 -8.96 -1.92 8.49
CA ALA A 25 -9.11 -2.70 9.72
C ALA A 25 -7.86 -2.73 10.63
N LEU A 26 -6.64 -2.77 10.08
CA LEU A 26 -5.40 -2.79 10.87
C LEU A 26 -5.16 -1.43 11.55
N GLU A 27 -5.34 -0.34 10.82
CA GLU A 27 -5.18 1.02 11.37
C GLU A 27 -6.20 1.27 12.47
N ILE A 28 -7.48 0.94 12.22
CA ILE A 28 -8.55 1.06 13.21
C ILE A 28 -8.26 0.17 14.43
N SER A 29 -7.70 -1.01 14.22
CA SER A 29 -7.35 -1.94 15.30
C SER A 29 -6.28 -1.38 16.24
N ASN A 30 -5.28 -0.69 15.68
CA ASN A 30 -4.24 -0.01 16.47
C ASN A 30 -4.84 1.13 17.30
N GLU A 31 -5.72 1.93 16.69
CA GLU A 31 -6.39 3.08 17.35
C GLU A 31 -7.32 2.63 18.49
N LEU A 32 -8.10 1.58 18.26
CA LEU A 32 -9.04 1.05 19.26
C LEU A 32 -8.39 0.06 20.24
N THR A 33 -7.10 -0.26 20.04
CA THR A 33 -6.38 -1.31 20.79
C THR A 33 -7.18 -2.62 20.81
N ARG A 34 -7.72 -3.02 19.65
CA ARG A 34 -8.47 -4.26 19.43
C ARG A 34 -7.78 -5.08 18.35
N SER A 35 -8.18 -6.34 18.15
CA SER A 35 -7.68 -7.11 17.01
C SER A 35 -8.36 -6.65 15.71
N ALA A 36 -7.64 -6.70 14.59
CA ALA A 36 -8.20 -6.38 13.26
C ALA A 36 -9.40 -7.27 12.89
N SER A 37 -9.41 -8.53 13.35
CA SER A 37 -10.54 -9.44 13.17
C SER A 37 -11.78 -8.99 13.95
N ALA A 38 -11.62 -8.49 15.18
CA ALA A 38 -12.72 -7.95 15.97
C ALA A 38 -13.29 -6.66 15.36
N VAL A 39 -12.42 -5.79 14.82
CA VAL A 39 -12.83 -4.58 14.09
C VAL A 39 -13.64 -4.92 12.85
N ARG A 40 -13.19 -5.87 12.01
CA ARG A 40 -13.94 -6.31 10.81
C ARG A 40 -15.32 -6.81 11.17
N ARG A 41 -15.39 -7.74 12.15
CA ARG A 41 -16.65 -8.29 12.62
C ARG A 41 -17.58 -7.20 13.17
N ARG A 42 -17.04 -6.19 13.86
CA ARG A 42 -17.86 -5.08 14.36
C ARG A 42 -18.35 -4.17 13.23
N ALA A 43 -17.49 -3.85 12.27
CA ALA A 43 -17.85 -3.05 11.11
C ALA A 43 -18.99 -3.71 10.31
N GLU A 44 -18.95 -5.04 10.14
CA GLU A 44 -20.04 -5.83 9.55
C GLU A 44 -21.34 -5.69 10.34
N VAL A 45 -21.30 -5.82 11.68
CA VAL A 45 -22.48 -5.66 12.56
C VAL A 45 -23.06 -4.24 12.48
N LEU A 46 -22.22 -3.22 12.30
CA LEU A 46 -22.63 -1.82 12.20
C LEU A 46 -22.96 -1.40 10.75
N SER A 47 -22.81 -2.29 9.76
CA SER A 47 -22.91 -1.99 8.33
C SER A 47 -22.03 -0.82 7.88
N VAL A 48 -20.82 -0.74 8.43
CA VAL A 48 -19.82 0.30 8.11
C VAL A 48 -18.80 -0.25 7.13
N LEU A 49 -18.61 0.44 6.01
CA LEU A 49 -17.58 0.10 5.05
C LEU A 49 -16.22 0.60 5.57
N ILE A 50 -15.32 -0.34 5.86
CA ILE A 50 -13.91 -0.07 6.15
C ILE A 50 -13.05 -0.52 4.96
N MET A 51 -11.92 0.14 4.74
CA MET A 51 -11.05 -0.22 3.62
C MET A 51 -10.54 -1.66 3.78
N ALA A 52 -10.70 -2.48 2.74
CA ALA A 52 -10.41 -3.91 2.77
C ALA A 52 -8.91 -4.20 2.96
N LYS A 53 -8.07 -3.32 2.44
CA LYS A 53 -6.61 -3.43 2.52
C LYS A 53 -6.06 -2.17 3.17
N ALA A 54 -5.06 -2.36 4.02
CA ALA A 54 -4.21 -1.24 4.34
C ALA A 54 -3.59 -0.71 3.06
N PHE A 55 -3.96 0.51 2.68
CA PHE A 55 -3.08 1.30 1.87
C PHE A 55 -1.89 1.64 2.76
N ARG A 56 -1.00 0.67 2.95
CA ARG A 56 0.37 1.00 3.31
C ARG A 56 0.85 1.80 2.12
N ALA A 57 0.81 3.13 2.23
CA ALA A 57 1.66 3.98 1.43
C ALA A 57 3.08 3.45 1.70
N ARG A 58 3.54 2.55 0.84
CA ARG A 58 4.89 2.01 0.93
C ARG A 58 5.80 3.24 0.90
N PRO A 59 6.79 3.35 1.81
CA PRO A 59 7.74 4.44 1.72
C PRO A 59 8.22 4.53 0.28
N SER A 60 7.99 5.68 -0.37
CA SER A 60 8.15 5.84 -1.81
C SER A 60 9.56 5.48 -2.29
N HIS A 61 10.53 5.49 -1.38
CA HIS A 61 11.93 5.16 -1.59
C HIS A 61 12.26 3.65 -1.67
N VAL A 62 11.39 2.72 -1.25
CA VAL A 62 11.68 1.27 -1.36
C VAL A 62 11.03 0.69 -2.60
N ALA A 63 11.84 0.13 -3.50
CA ALA A 63 11.33 -0.49 -4.71
C ALA A 63 10.45 -1.72 -4.43
N THR A 64 9.33 -1.81 -5.15
CA THR A 64 8.54 -3.04 -5.26
C THR A 64 9.31 -4.10 -6.03
N HIS A 65 8.88 -5.36 -5.93
CA HIS A 65 9.51 -6.44 -6.70
C HIS A 65 9.48 -6.13 -8.20
N LEU A 66 8.36 -5.62 -8.73
CA LEU A 66 8.24 -5.23 -10.13
C LEU A 66 9.16 -4.06 -10.50
N GLU A 67 9.28 -3.05 -9.64
CA GLU A 67 10.19 -1.92 -9.86
C GLU A 67 11.66 -2.36 -9.84
N ARG A 68 12.05 -3.26 -8.92
CA ARG A 68 13.41 -3.85 -8.90
C ARG A 68 13.71 -4.66 -10.16
N VAL A 69 12.74 -5.45 -10.59
CA VAL A 69 12.85 -6.22 -11.83
C VAL A 69 12.94 -5.29 -13.04
N ALA A 70 12.23 -4.17 -13.04
CA ALA A 70 12.33 -3.15 -14.07
C ALA A 70 13.71 -2.47 -14.07
N ILE A 71 14.26 -2.12 -12.89
CA ILE A 71 15.63 -1.59 -12.74
C ILE A 71 16.65 -2.56 -13.33
N ASP A 72 16.57 -3.84 -12.98
CA ASP A 72 17.45 -4.88 -13.51
C ASP A 72 17.33 -5.01 -15.04
N ALA A 73 16.10 -5.03 -15.57
CA ALA A 73 15.87 -5.12 -17.01
C ALA A 73 16.49 -3.94 -17.77
N ILE A 74 16.36 -2.72 -17.25
CA ILE A 74 16.95 -1.52 -17.84
C ILE A 74 18.48 -1.60 -17.81
N ARG A 75 19.07 -1.94 -16.66
CA ARG A 75 20.53 -2.07 -16.49
C ARG A 75 21.12 -3.11 -17.44
N ASN A 76 20.44 -4.25 -17.59
CA ASN A 76 20.87 -5.35 -18.45
C ASN A 76 20.42 -5.20 -19.91
N ARG A 77 19.77 -4.08 -20.28
CA ARG A 77 19.21 -3.82 -21.63
C ARG A 77 18.30 -4.95 -22.12
N ARG A 78 17.53 -5.55 -21.22
CA ARG A 78 16.56 -6.61 -21.50
C ARG A 78 15.16 -6.05 -21.66
N SER A 79 14.32 -6.80 -22.36
CA SER A 79 12.88 -6.53 -22.40
C SER A 79 12.27 -6.65 -21.00
N PHE A 80 11.26 -5.84 -20.73
CA PHE A 80 10.51 -5.92 -19.48
C PHE A 80 9.74 -7.26 -19.38
N PRO A 81 9.79 -7.94 -18.23
CA PRO A 81 9.03 -9.17 -18.03
C PRO A 81 7.53 -8.90 -17.87
N ALA A 82 6.73 -9.95 -18.05
CA ALA A 82 5.29 -9.91 -17.86
C ALA A 82 4.96 -9.47 -16.42
N GLY A 83 4.35 -8.28 -16.29
CA GLY A 83 4.03 -7.66 -15.01
C GLY A 83 4.57 -6.25 -14.83
N VAL A 84 5.65 -5.87 -15.53
CA VAL A 84 6.12 -4.48 -15.56
C VAL A 84 5.32 -3.71 -16.60
N GLY A 85 4.26 -3.04 -16.14
CA GLY A 85 3.34 -2.28 -16.97
C GLY A 85 3.66 -0.78 -17.04
N PRO A 86 2.92 -0.01 -17.86
CA PRO A 86 3.09 1.44 -18.00
C PRO A 86 2.94 2.19 -16.68
N SER A 87 2.07 1.75 -15.78
CA SER A 87 1.87 2.35 -14.46
C SER A 87 3.09 2.17 -13.54
N THR A 88 3.80 1.05 -13.64
CA THR A 88 5.05 0.81 -12.92
C THR A 88 6.13 1.77 -13.40
N ILE A 89 6.29 1.90 -14.73
CA ILE A 89 7.27 2.83 -15.33
C ILE A 89 6.95 4.28 -14.95
N ALA A 90 5.68 4.69 -15.02
CA ALA A 90 5.26 6.03 -14.62
C ALA A 90 5.60 6.32 -13.15
N GLY A 91 5.33 5.36 -12.24
CA GLY A 91 5.70 5.49 -10.83
C GLY A 91 7.22 5.59 -10.62
N MET A 92 8.03 4.86 -11.38
CA MET A 92 9.49 4.95 -11.31
C MET A 92 10.04 6.28 -11.84
N ILE A 93 9.40 6.88 -12.85
CA ILE A 93 9.73 8.22 -13.36
C ILE A 93 9.37 9.28 -12.31
N GLU A 94 8.17 9.20 -11.72
CA GLU A 94 7.72 10.14 -10.67
C GLU A 94 8.65 10.11 -9.45
N LYS A 95 9.12 8.92 -9.07
CA LYS A 95 10.12 8.72 -7.99
C LYS A 95 11.53 9.16 -8.36
N GLY A 96 11.79 9.49 -9.64
CA GLY A 96 13.10 9.87 -10.13
C GLY A 96 14.12 8.73 -10.22
N TRP A 97 13.67 7.47 -10.20
CA TRP A 97 14.54 6.28 -10.28
C TRP A 97 14.99 5.98 -11.70
N ILE A 98 14.19 6.39 -12.68
CA ILE A 98 14.51 6.24 -14.10
C ILE A 98 14.17 7.53 -14.84
N VAL A 99 14.91 7.81 -15.90
CA VAL A 99 14.65 8.90 -16.84
C VAL A 99 14.45 8.34 -18.24
N PRO A 100 13.47 8.84 -19.02
CA PRO A 100 13.32 8.45 -20.41
C PRO A 100 14.50 8.97 -21.24
N GLU A 101 15.01 8.12 -22.13
CA GLU A 101 16.00 8.49 -23.15
C GLU A 101 15.35 8.55 -24.53
N LEU A 102 16.08 9.08 -25.52
CA LEU A 102 15.66 9.09 -26.92
C LEU A 102 15.20 7.69 -27.37
N GLY A 103 13.93 7.61 -27.77
CA GLY A 103 13.27 6.37 -28.20
C GLY A 103 12.44 5.71 -27.09
N ARG A 104 12.38 4.36 -27.10
CA ARG A 104 11.67 3.55 -26.08
C ARG A 104 12.63 3.00 -25.01
N ARG A 105 13.66 3.78 -24.65
CA ARG A 105 14.71 3.38 -23.70
C ARG A 105 14.64 4.24 -22.45
N TYR A 106 15.13 3.68 -21.36
CA TYR A 106 15.18 4.33 -20.05
C TYR A 106 16.59 4.20 -19.50
N ARG A 107 17.01 5.17 -18.68
CA ARG A 107 18.25 5.12 -17.90
C ARG A 107 17.89 5.09 -16.42
N VAL A 108 18.55 4.22 -15.65
CA VAL A 108 18.44 4.20 -14.17
C VAL A 108 19.32 5.30 -13.58
N THR A 109 18.79 6.08 -12.63
CA THR A 109 19.50 7.12 -11.88
C THR A 109 20.15 6.53 -10.62
N ASP A 110 21.03 7.27 -9.94
CA ASP A 110 21.62 6.83 -8.67
C ASP A 110 20.55 6.48 -7.62
N ALA A 111 19.48 7.27 -7.52
CA ALA A 111 18.35 7.00 -6.64
C ALA A 111 17.63 5.68 -6.97
N GLY A 112 17.59 5.29 -8.25
CA GLY A 112 17.04 3.99 -8.66
C GLY A 112 17.97 2.81 -8.38
N VAL A 113 19.28 3.05 -8.24
CA VAL A 113 20.24 2.01 -7.85
C VAL A 113 20.15 1.71 -6.35
N GLU A 114 19.81 2.71 -5.54
CA GLU A 114 19.74 2.59 -4.07
C GLU A 114 18.37 2.13 -3.50
N ALA A 115 17.37 1.86 -4.36
CA ALA A 115 15.97 1.54 -3.97
C ALA A 115 15.64 0.03 -3.79
#